data_AF-A0A5J5D1Z2-F1
#
_entry.id   AF-A0A5J5D1Z2-F1
#
_cell.length_a   1.000
_cell.length_b   1.000
_cell.length_c   1.000
_cell.angle_alpha   90.00
_cell.angle_beta   90.00
_cell.angle_gamma   90.00
#
_symmetry.space_group_name_H-M   'P 1'
#
loop_
_entity.id
_entity.type
_entity.pdbx_description
1 polymer ?
#
loop_
_entity_poly.entity_id
_entity_poly.type
_entity_poly.pdbx_seq_one_letter_code
_entity_poly.pdbx_strand_id
1 'polypeptide(L)'
;MTSKRQFGWRELFLIFTVLPCCRSLQVSIPEREYEVARGGDITLTCSFIPARPIINAIVLTWEAFPENVGDPMDLVATYFINNPIDIAPNYEGRAFMEIDGQVSRLRLSKVTMKDSRRYQCSVMIPNDDEGTTAATTSLLVLVPPSAPICRIQGEAAYGHNVTLTCMSNEGSPVPVYEWRSYSVENIQRQFPPKTIEKDGALSLFNISRDMSGFYICTSTNRIGSASCNFTLAVTPGGMNIGSTAGIIVGVFAGLVLLGIVILCCCKKKGKKEKYAEGSPGEVEFYDRDAPEVGKQYWDDKSADVTQQEDRDVVPQNYFSVGTTAQKLEDDQHSYHGGKQKHDGKGSDVDSQRYQDDQQDLRRGSRDRLDDERSHYSGSQDRLDDQRNRTSGSRDRLDDQRNRYGGSRDRLDDQRDRYGGSRDRLDDQRDRYGGSRDRLDDQRNRYGGSRDRLDDQRDRYGGSRDRLDDQSGRYGGSRDRLDDQRDRYRGSRDRLDDRRDHSGGSRDRLDYIDDQNKD
;
A
#
# COMPACT_ATOMS: atom_id res chain seq x y z
N MET A 1 8.88 18.72 -85.94
CA MET A 1 10.28 18.32 -86.20
C MET A 1 11.16 19.52 -85.93
N THR A 2 12.03 19.49 -84.92
CA THR A 2 12.83 20.66 -84.54
C THR A 2 14.16 20.26 -83.90
N SER A 3 15.23 20.47 -84.68
CA SER A 3 16.65 20.69 -84.31
C SER A 3 17.20 20.08 -83.00
N LYS A 4 18.17 19.16 -83.14
CA LYS A 4 19.17 18.91 -82.09
C LYS A 4 20.17 20.08 -82.03
N ARG A 5 20.48 20.59 -80.84
CA ARG A 5 21.76 21.25 -80.55
C ARG A 5 22.37 20.63 -79.30
N GLN A 6 23.61 20.18 -79.41
CA GLN A 6 24.42 19.93 -78.21
C GLN A 6 24.88 21.26 -77.63
N PHE A 7 25.02 21.32 -76.31
CA PHE A 7 25.85 22.30 -75.63
C PHE A 7 26.68 21.56 -74.57
N GLY A 8 27.95 21.92 -74.44
CA GLY A 8 28.95 21.06 -73.79
C GLY A 8 28.80 20.98 -72.28
N TRP A 9 28.83 19.76 -71.73
CA TRP A 9 29.15 19.55 -70.32
C TRP A 9 30.66 19.65 -70.13
N ARG A 10 31.11 20.78 -69.61
CA ARG A 10 32.42 20.98 -69.01
C ARG A 10 32.22 21.66 -67.66
N GLU A 11 33.13 21.39 -66.74
CA GLU A 11 33.24 22.04 -65.43
C GLU A 11 32.04 21.83 -64.47
N LEU A 12 31.59 20.58 -64.31
CA LEU A 12 30.96 20.14 -63.05
C LEU A 12 32.07 19.65 -62.11
N PHE A 13 32.73 20.59 -61.42
CA PHE A 13 33.67 20.27 -60.36
C PHE A 13 32.96 19.57 -59.21
N LEU A 14 33.29 18.30 -58.97
CA LEU A 14 32.90 17.59 -57.76
C LEU A 14 33.61 18.22 -56.56
N ILE A 15 32.94 19.15 -55.89
CA ILE A 15 33.28 19.53 -54.52
C ILE A 15 32.88 18.35 -53.62
N PHE A 16 33.73 17.32 -53.60
CA PHE A 16 33.79 16.41 -52.48
C PHE A 16 34.21 17.24 -51.27
N THR A 17 33.23 17.64 -50.46
CA THR A 17 33.52 18.16 -49.13
C THR A 17 34.28 17.08 -48.38
N VAL A 18 35.55 17.35 -48.09
CA VAL A 18 36.32 16.53 -47.16
C VAL A 18 35.76 16.81 -45.77
N LEU A 19 34.62 16.16 -45.48
CA LEU A 19 34.08 16.00 -44.15
C LEU A 19 35.23 15.49 -43.28
N PRO A 20 35.73 16.27 -42.31
CA PRO A 20 36.71 15.76 -41.37
C PRO A 20 36.07 14.55 -40.71
N CYS A 21 36.72 13.39 -40.80
CA CYS A 21 36.26 12.21 -40.09
C CYS A 21 36.60 12.40 -38.61
N CYS A 22 35.79 13.23 -37.93
CA CYS A 22 35.82 13.45 -36.50
C CYS A 22 35.50 12.12 -35.84
N ARG A 23 36.56 11.37 -35.52
CA ARG A 23 36.46 10.22 -34.64
C ARG A 23 36.18 10.74 -33.24
N SER A 24 35.20 10.12 -32.60
CA SER A 24 34.73 10.40 -31.26
C SER A 24 34.50 9.06 -30.55
N LEU A 25 34.47 9.05 -29.22
CA LEU A 25 34.23 7.83 -28.45
C LEU A 25 32.79 7.33 -28.70
N GLN A 26 32.67 6.07 -29.08
CA GLN A 26 31.39 5.41 -29.36
C GLN A 26 31.18 4.21 -28.45
N VAL A 27 30.56 4.43 -27.28
CA VAL A 27 30.05 3.39 -26.40
C VAL A 27 28.68 2.91 -26.87
N SER A 28 28.45 1.60 -26.85
CA SER A 28 27.24 0.95 -27.37
C SER A 28 26.91 -0.33 -26.60
N ILE A 29 25.63 -0.66 -26.52
CA ILE A 29 25.12 -1.94 -26.00
C ILE A 29 24.19 -2.49 -27.12
N PRO A 30 24.30 -3.79 -27.51
CA PRO A 30 23.59 -4.30 -28.68
C PRO A 30 22.08 -4.47 -28.45
N GLU A 31 21.68 -4.82 -27.22
CA GLU A 31 20.28 -5.05 -26.85
C GLU A 31 19.77 -3.92 -25.96
N ARG A 32 18.57 -3.41 -26.26
CA ARG A 32 17.93 -2.32 -25.49
C ARG A 32 17.29 -2.78 -24.20
N GLU A 33 16.91 -4.05 -24.14
CA GLU A 33 16.30 -4.70 -22.99
C GLU A 33 16.73 -6.17 -22.99
N TYR A 34 17.24 -6.64 -21.86
CA TYR A 34 17.60 -8.03 -21.58
C TYR A 34 16.55 -8.64 -20.67
N GLU A 35 16.15 -9.90 -20.92
CA GLU A 35 15.17 -10.62 -20.09
C GLU A 35 15.81 -11.82 -19.39
N VAL A 36 15.54 -12.01 -18.10
CA VAL A 36 16.05 -13.17 -17.33
C VAL A 36 15.05 -13.61 -16.26
N ALA A 37 14.88 -14.92 -16.05
CA ALA A 37 14.05 -15.43 -14.95
C ALA A 37 14.72 -15.18 -13.58
N ARG A 38 13.91 -14.86 -12.56
CA ARG A 38 14.40 -14.71 -11.17
C ARG A 38 15.21 -15.93 -10.71
N GLY A 39 16.38 -15.67 -10.14
CA GLY A 39 17.35 -16.68 -9.70
C GLY A 39 18.28 -17.18 -10.80
N GLY A 40 18.06 -16.80 -12.07
CA GLY A 40 18.96 -17.10 -13.18
C GLY A 40 20.17 -16.17 -13.26
N ASP A 41 20.95 -16.35 -14.32
CA ASP A 41 22.14 -15.58 -14.66
C ASP A 41 21.93 -14.86 -16.01
N ILE A 42 22.51 -13.66 -16.16
CA ILE A 42 22.46 -12.84 -17.38
C ILE A 42 23.80 -12.16 -17.61
N THR A 43 24.14 -11.82 -18.87
CA THR A 43 25.38 -11.09 -19.21
C THR A 43 25.06 -9.86 -20.06
N LEU A 44 25.19 -8.68 -19.47
CA LEU A 44 25.08 -7.40 -20.17
C LEU A 44 26.40 -7.15 -20.93
N THR A 45 26.33 -6.82 -22.21
CA THR A 45 27.54 -6.63 -23.06
C THR A 45 27.63 -5.18 -23.55
N CYS A 46 28.78 -4.55 -23.38
CA CYS A 46 29.05 -3.18 -23.78
C CYS A 46 30.30 -3.12 -24.69
N SER A 47 30.16 -2.55 -25.88
CA SER A 47 31.25 -2.37 -26.86
C SER A 47 31.60 -0.89 -27.01
N PHE A 48 32.90 -0.56 -26.99
CA PHE A 48 33.38 0.82 -27.10
C PHE A 48 34.46 0.98 -28.16
N ILE A 49 34.26 1.94 -29.07
CA ILE A 49 35.24 2.31 -30.10
C ILE A 49 35.80 3.69 -29.73
N PRO A 50 37.07 3.80 -29.28
CA PRO A 50 37.69 5.08 -28.98
C PRO A 50 38.12 5.80 -30.26
N ALA A 51 38.17 7.13 -30.24
CA ALA A 51 38.68 7.92 -31.35
C ALA A 51 40.20 7.76 -31.51
N ARG A 52 40.90 7.62 -30.39
CA ARG A 52 42.36 7.54 -30.26
C ARG A 52 42.78 6.17 -29.71
N PRO A 53 43.99 5.68 -30.03
CA PRO A 53 44.52 4.50 -29.34
C PRO A 53 44.64 4.78 -27.84
N ILE A 54 44.27 3.80 -27.00
CA ILE A 54 44.36 3.93 -25.53
C ILE A 54 45.83 3.77 -25.13
N ILE A 55 46.42 4.83 -24.59
CA ILE A 55 47.86 4.88 -24.24
C ILE A 55 48.10 4.87 -22.73
N ASN A 56 47.32 5.66 -21.98
CA ASN A 56 47.68 6.04 -20.60
C ASN A 56 46.70 5.52 -19.54
N ALA A 57 45.39 5.70 -19.77
CA ALA A 57 44.34 5.30 -18.84
C ALA A 57 43.02 5.06 -19.58
N ILE A 58 42.19 4.17 -19.02
CA ILE A 58 40.77 4.01 -19.32
C ILE A 58 40.07 3.64 -18.01
N VAL A 59 38.87 4.21 -17.82
CA VAL A 59 37.92 3.82 -16.78
C VAL A 59 36.66 3.31 -17.46
N LEU A 60 36.12 2.19 -17.01
CA LEU A 60 34.82 1.69 -17.45
C LEU A 60 33.96 1.37 -16.22
N THR A 61 32.85 2.09 -16.05
CA THR A 61 31.87 1.86 -14.98
C THR A 61 30.64 1.16 -15.52
N TRP A 62 30.11 0.25 -14.72
CA TRP A 62 28.72 -0.21 -14.81
C TRP A 62 27.94 0.30 -13.62
N GLU A 63 26.83 0.97 -13.89
CA GLU A 63 26.01 1.68 -12.91
C GLU A 63 24.53 1.37 -13.17
N ALA A 64 23.75 1.11 -12.13
CA ALA A 64 22.30 0.93 -12.21
C ALA A 64 21.61 2.27 -11.90
N PHE A 65 20.56 2.60 -12.66
CA PHE A 65 19.69 3.72 -12.31
C PHE A 65 18.94 3.44 -11.01
N PRO A 66 18.70 4.46 -10.17
CA PRO A 66 17.98 4.31 -8.93
C PRO A 66 16.51 3.95 -9.15
N GLU A 67 15.88 3.44 -8.08
CA GLU A 67 14.45 3.11 -8.04
C GLU A 67 13.58 4.37 -7.86
N ASN A 68 14.06 5.37 -7.11
CA ASN A 68 13.40 6.67 -6.95
C ASN A 68 14.13 7.76 -7.76
N VAL A 69 13.37 8.70 -8.32
CA VAL A 69 13.93 9.85 -9.04
C VAL A 69 14.54 10.85 -8.04
N GLY A 70 15.87 10.97 -8.06
CA GLY A 70 16.63 11.90 -7.21
C GLY A 70 17.65 11.22 -6.28
N ASP A 71 17.56 9.90 -6.11
CA ASP A 71 18.60 9.10 -5.48
C ASP A 71 19.86 9.03 -6.38
N PRO A 72 21.06 8.72 -5.84
CA PRO A 72 22.26 8.47 -6.64
C PRO A 72 22.14 7.18 -7.47
N MET A 73 22.96 7.05 -8.53
CA MET A 73 23.09 5.78 -9.26
C MET A 73 23.81 4.73 -8.40
N ASP A 74 23.31 3.50 -8.44
CA ASP A 74 23.89 2.36 -7.72
C ASP A 74 25.08 1.82 -8.54
N LEU A 75 26.31 2.05 -8.07
CA LEU A 75 27.50 1.47 -8.69
C LEU A 75 27.43 -0.06 -8.66
N VAL A 76 27.84 -0.71 -9.75
CA VAL A 76 27.82 -2.18 -9.90
C VAL A 76 29.25 -2.73 -9.96
N ALA A 77 30.05 -2.19 -10.90
CA ALA A 77 31.44 -2.60 -11.12
C ALA A 77 32.24 -1.46 -11.76
N THR A 78 33.53 -1.37 -11.43
CA THR A 78 34.46 -0.45 -12.10
C THR A 78 35.73 -1.17 -12.52
N TYR A 79 36.16 -0.93 -13.76
CA TYR A 79 37.47 -1.34 -14.26
C TYR A 79 38.36 -0.11 -14.49
N PHE A 80 39.59 -0.20 -14.00
CA PHE A 80 40.69 0.72 -14.30
C PHE A 80 41.85 -0.10 -14.88
N ILE A 81 42.49 0.39 -15.95
CA ILE A 81 43.64 -0.31 -16.54
C ILE A 81 44.77 -0.54 -15.51
N ASN A 82 45.39 -1.72 -15.57
CA ASN A 82 46.45 -2.20 -14.66
C ASN A 82 46.05 -2.41 -13.18
N ASN A 83 44.77 -2.22 -12.83
CA ASN A 83 44.23 -2.48 -11.49
C ASN A 83 43.30 -3.71 -11.51
N PRO A 84 43.01 -4.34 -10.35
CA PRO A 84 41.89 -5.26 -10.24
C PRO A 84 40.56 -4.56 -10.55
N ILE A 85 39.57 -5.34 -10.97
CA ILE A 85 38.18 -4.89 -11.09
C ILE A 85 37.62 -4.71 -9.68
N ASP A 86 36.99 -3.56 -9.45
CA ASP A 86 36.24 -3.27 -8.23
C ASP A 86 34.76 -3.65 -8.43
N ILE A 87 34.18 -4.41 -7.50
CA ILE A 87 32.77 -4.82 -7.52
C ILE A 87 32.09 -4.21 -6.30
N ALA A 88 31.02 -3.45 -6.51
CA ALA A 88 30.34 -2.75 -5.42
C ALA A 88 29.74 -3.75 -4.40
N PRO A 89 29.71 -3.43 -3.09
CA PRO A 89 29.26 -4.37 -2.04
C PRO A 89 27.85 -4.96 -2.26
N ASN A 90 26.92 -4.20 -2.86
CA ASN A 90 25.56 -4.68 -3.21
C ASN A 90 25.55 -5.78 -4.30
N TYR A 91 26.71 -6.04 -4.92
CA TYR A 91 26.94 -6.94 -6.05
C TYR A 91 28.09 -7.93 -5.80
N GLU A 92 28.73 -7.89 -4.63
CA GLU A 92 29.83 -8.78 -4.26
C GLU A 92 29.40 -10.26 -4.32
N GLY A 93 30.26 -11.12 -4.88
CA GLY A 93 30.02 -12.56 -5.02
C GLY A 93 28.88 -12.95 -5.98
N ARG A 94 28.20 -11.98 -6.61
CA ARG A 94 27.11 -12.22 -7.60
C ARG A 94 27.30 -11.51 -8.94
N ALA A 95 28.04 -10.40 -8.99
CA ALA A 95 28.48 -9.78 -10.23
C ALA A 95 29.91 -10.16 -10.57
N PHE A 96 30.16 -10.39 -11.87
CA PHE A 96 31.47 -10.68 -12.43
C PHE A 96 31.62 -9.88 -13.71
N MET A 97 32.74 -9.17 -13.86
CA MET A 97 33.01 -8.31 -15.01
C MET A 97 34.26 -8.83 -15.73
N GLU A 98 34.21 -8.84 -17.06
CA GLU A 98 35.30 -9.23 -17.96
C GLU A 98 35.50 -8.11 -18.99
N ILE A 99 36.75 -7.91 -19.43
CA ILE A 99 37.11 -6.96 -20.49
C ILE A 99 37.98 -7.68 -21.51
N ASP A 100 37.49 -7.73 -22.75
CA ASP A 100 38.02 -8.46 -23.89
C ASP A 100 38.23 -7.46 -25.03
N GLY A 101 39.44 -6.88 -25.09
CA GLY A 101 39.81 -5.82 -26.02
C GLY A 101 38.95 -4.55 -25.87
N GLN A 102 37.94 -4.41 -26.74
CA GLN A 102 37.00 -3.29 -26.80
C GLN A 102 35.58 -3.66 -26.34
N VAL A 103 35.43 -4.82 -25.69
CA VAL A 103 34.14 -5.33 -25.18
C VAL A 103 34.23 -5.56 -23.68
N SER A 104 33.34 -4.95 -22.90
CA SER A 104 33.08 -5.32 -21.50
C SER A 104 31.87 -6.25 -21.43
N ARG A 105 31.96 -7.30 -20.61
CA ARG A 105 30.87 -8.21 -20.29
C ARG A 105 30.64 -8.19 -18.79
N LEU A 106 29.46 -7.75 -18.35
CA LEU A 106 29.03 -7.80 -16.96
C LEU A 106 28.04 -8.95 -16.79
N ARG A 107 28.47 -10.04 -16.17
CA ARG A 107 27.61 -11.15 -15.75
C ARG A 107 27.04 -10.88 -14.38
N LEU A 108 25.71 -10.89 -14.27
CA LEU A 108 24.98 -10.89 -13.01
C LEU A 108 24.40 -12.29 -12.78
N SER A 109 24.57 -12.83 -11.58
CA SER A 109 24.10 -14.16 -11.19
C SER A 109 23.07 -14.10 -10.06
N LYS A 110 22.22 -15.13 -9.96
CA LYS A 110 21.13 -15.23 -8.97
C LYS A 110 20.21 -13.99 -8.95
N VAL A 111 19.87 -13.49 -10.14
CA VAL A 111 19.23 -12.18 -10.34
C VAL A 111 17.87 -12.07 -9.62
N THR A 112 17.62 -10.94 -8.96
CA THR A 112 16.44 -10.68 -8.13
C THR A 112 15.55 -9.59 -8.73
N MET A 113 14.29 -9.47 -8.27
CA MET A 113 13.40 -8.39 -8.72
C MET A 113 13.97 -6.97 -8.52
N LYS A 114 14.87 -6.77 -7.54
CA LYS A 114 15.54 -5.47 -7.32
C LYS A 114 16.55 -5.11 -8.40
N ASP A 115 17.07 -6.11 -9.11
CA ASP A 115 17.99 -5.92 -10.24
C ASP A 115 17.21 -5.60 -11.55
N SER A 116 15.88 -5.57 -11.51
CA SER A 116 15.03 -5.25 -12.67
C SER A 116 15.01 -3.75 -12.98
N ARG A 117 16.16 -3.21 -13.37
CA ARG A 117 16.44 -1.78 -13.51
C ARG A 117 17.08 -1.46 -14.86
N ARG A 118 17.17 -0.16 -15.18
CA ARG A 118 18.02 0.30 -16.30
C ARG A 118 19.48 0.35 -15.83
N TYR A 119 20.39 -0.16 -16.64
CA TYR A 119 21.83 -0.12 -16.43
C TYR A 119 22.49 0.83 -17.44
N GLN A 120 23.62 1.40 -17.05
CA GLN A 120 24.51 2.20 -17.87
C GLN A 120 25.91 1.59 -17.87
N CYS A 121 26.51 1.54 -19.06
CA CYS A 121 27.94 1.35 -19.24
C CYS A 121 28.53 2.73 -19.61
N SER A 122 29.43 3.26 -18.79
CA SER A 122 30.12 4.53 -19.04
C SER A 122 31.61 4.27 -19.29
N VAL A 123 32.21 4.91 -20.29
CA VAL A 123 33.64 4.81 -20.61
C VAL A 123 34.26 6.20 -20.58
N MET A 124 35.36 6.33 -19.84
CA MET A 124 36.14 7.56 -19.74
C MET A 124 37.59 7.29 -20.16
N ILE A 125 38.04 7.98 -21.19
CA ILE A 125 39.41 7.92 -21.71
C ILE A 125 39.93 9.37 -21.76
N PRO A 126 41.08 9.70 -21.14
CA PRO A 126 41.57 11.08 -21.12
C PRO A 126 41.88 11.61 -22.54
N ASN A 127 41.33 12.78 -22.89
CA ASN A 127 41.40 13.42 -24.21
C ASN A 127 40.64 12.66 -25.33
N ASP A 128 39.66 11.84 -24.96
CA ASP A 128 38.74 11.11 -25.85
C ASP A 128 37.36 11.01 -25.16
N ASP A 129 36.84 12.18 -24.76
CA ASP A 129 35.58 12.41 -24.04
C ASP A 129 34.48 13.04 -24.92
N GLU A 130 34.79 13.33 -26.19
CA GLU A 130 33.81 13.74 -27.20
C GLU A 130 33.02 12.53 -27.73
N GLY A 131 31.72 12.69 -27.98
CA GLY A 131 30.87 11.66 -28.61
C GLY A 131 29.82 11.07 -27.67
N THR A 132 29.66 9.75 -27.74
CA THR A 132 28.75 8.98 -26.87
C THR A 132 29.59 8.19 -25.86
N THR A 133 29.91 8.84 -24.74
CA THR A 133 30.72 8.32 -23.63
C THR A 133 30.01 7.28 -22.76
N ALA A 134 28.71 7.07 -22.94
CA ALA A 134 27.93 6.06 -22.22
C ALA A 134 26.76 5.51 -23.05
N ALA A 135 26.36 4.27 -22.75
CA ALA A 135 25.19 3.61 -23.34
C ALA A 135 24.34 2.95 -22.24
N THR A 136 23.02 2.86 -22.44
CA THR A 136 22.08 2.31 -21.44
C THR A 136 21.19 1.21 -22.00
N THR A 137 20.84 0.24 -21.15
CA THR A 137 19.95 -0.89 -21.46
C THR A 137 19.07 -1.24 -20.27
N SER A 138 17.89 -1.81 -20.48
CA SER A 138 17.02 -2.32 -19.41
C SER A 138 17.35 -3.77 -19.07
N LEU A 139 17.27 -4.14 -17.80
CA LEU A 139 17.18 -5.54 -17.36
C LEU A 139 15.77 -5.79 -16.82
N LEU A 140 15.04 -6.73 -17.41
CA LEU A 140 13.69 -7.12 -17.02
C LEU A 140 13.70 -8.51 -16.40
N VAL A 141 13.46 -8.58 -15.10
CA VAL A 141 13.50 -9.84 -14.35
C VAL A 141 12.11 -10.48 -14.36
N LEU A 142 11.99 -11.66 -14.96
CA LEU A 142 10.75 -12.36 -15.22
C LEU A 142 10.30 -13.19 -14.00
N VAL A 143 9.06 -12.98 -13.57
CA VAL A 143 8.42 -13.63 -12.41
C VAL A 143 6.92 -13.81 -12.69
N PRO A 144 6.34 -15.02 -12.53
CA PRO A 144 4.90 -15.22 -12.66
C PRO A 144 4.13 -14.45 -11.57
N PRO A 145 2.85 -14.10 -11.76
CA PRO A 145 2.11 -13.33 -10.78
C PRO A 145 1.98 -14.11 -9.46
N SER A 146 2.32 -13.46 -8.35
CA SER A 146 2.00 -13.97 -7.01
C SER A 146 0.49 -14.10 -6.82
N ALA A 147 0.04 -14.97 -5.92
CA ALA A 147 -1.38 -15.08 -5.58
C ALA A 147 -1.98 -13.70 -5.21
N PRO A 148 -2.95 -13.18 -5.97
CA PRO A 148 -3.44 -11.82 -5.78
C PRO A 148 -4.21 -11.65 -4.47
N ILE A 149 -4.13 -10.46 -3.89
CA ILE A 149 -4.85 -10.08 -2.67
C ILE A 149 -6.19 -9.45 -3.07
N CYS A 150 -7.25 -10.26 -3.02
CA CYS A 150 -8.64 -9.80 -3.16
C CYS A 150 -9.09 -9.03 -1.90
N ARG A 151 -9.63 -7.81 -2.04
CA ARG A 151 -10.27 -7.04 -0.94
C ARG A 151 -11.54 -6.34 -1.41
N ILE A 152 -12.45 -6.02 -0.50
CA ILE A 152 -13.61 -5.15 -0.73
C ILE A 152 -13.36 -3.75 -0.17
N GLN A 153 -13.84 -2.74 -0.88
CA GLN A 153 -13.95 -1.34 -0.44
C GLN A 153 -15.42 -0.93 -0.50
N GLY A 154 -15.91 -0.27 0.56
CA GLY A 154 -17.32 0.05 0.75
C GLY A 154 -18.10 -1.00 1.54
N GLU A 155 -19.36 -0.71 1.82
CA GLU A 155 -20.26 -1.56 2.62
C GLU A 155 -21.12 -2.47 1.71
N ALA A 156 -21.13 -3.77 1.99
CA ALA A 156 -21.88 -4.77 1.21
C ALA A 156 -23.40 -4.80 1.53
N ALA A 157 -24.04 -3.63 1.59
CA ALA A 157 -25.46 -3.47 1.89
C ALA A 157 -26.32 -3.18 0.64
N TYR A 158 -27.60 -3.59 0.63
CA TYR A 158 -28.51 -3.30 -0.48
C TYR A 158 -28.56 -1.81 -0.83
N GLY A 159 -28.37 -1.49 -2.11
CA GLY A 159 -28.38 -0.11 -2.63
C GLY A 159 -27.04 0.60 -2.59
N HIS A 160 -26.02 0.05 -1.92
CA HIS A 160 -24.70 0.66 -1.83
C HIS A 160 -23.88 0.39 -3.11
N ASN A 161 -22.71 1.05 -3.20
CA ASN A 161 -21.70 0.78 -4.22
C ASN A 161 -20.47 0.21 -3.54
N VAL A 162 -19.83 -0.80 -4.13
CA VAL A 162 -18.62 -1.44 -3.60
C VAL A 162 -17.61 -1.68 -4.72
N THR A 163 -16.32 -1.59 -4.39
CA THR A 163 -15.24 -1.93 -5.32
C THR A 163 -14.48 -3.13 -4.79
N LEU A 164 -14.45 -4.20 -5.57
CA LEU A 164 -13.56 -5.34 -5.31
C LEU A 164 -12.21 -5.04 -5.95
N THR A 165 -11.13 -5.06 -5.16
CA THR A 165 -9.77 -4.82 -5.62
C THR A 165 -8.98 -6.11 -5.62
N CYS A 166 -8.16 -6.30 -6.65
CA CYS A 166 -7.31 -7.47 -6.84
C CYS A 166 -5.91 -6.98 -7.26
N MET A 167 -4.89 -7.34 -6.48
CA MET A 167 -3.52 -6.89 -6.72
C MET A 167 -2.52 -7.95 -6.29
N SER A 168 -1.58 -8.28 -7.17
CA SER A 168 -0.47 -9.20 -6.91
C SER A 168 0.73 -8.41 -6.37
N ASN A 169 1.38 -8.91 -5.31
CA ASN A 169 2.55 -8.25 -4.70
C ASN A 169 3.81 -8.39 -5.57
N GLU A 170 3.97 -9.51 -6.27
CA GLU A 170 4.99 -9.74 -7.28
C GLU A 170 4.32 -10.13 -8.61
N GLY A 171 4.95 -9.77 -9.73
CA GLY A 171 4.55 -10.17 -11.08
C GLY A 171 5.28 -9.33 -12.12
N SER A 172 6.07 -9.97 -12.98
CA SER A 172 6.90 -9.31 -13.98
C SER A 172 7.00 -10.13 -15.28
N PRO A 173 6.59 -9.60 -16.46
CA PRO A 173 6.05 -8.25 -16.67
C PRO A 173 4.76 -7.97 -15.90
N VAL A 174 4.39 -6.69 -15.82
CA VAL A 174 3.20 -6.21 -15.11
C VAL A 174 1.98 -7.04 -15.52
N PRO A 175 1.27 -7.68 -14.57
CA PRO A 175 0.18 -8.57 -14.90
C PRO A 175 -1.09 -7.80 -15.28
N VAL A 176 -1.85 -8.39 -16.21
CA VAL A 176 -3.23 -8.03 -16.52
C VAL A 176 -4.15 -8.78 -15.56
N TYR A 177 -5.23 -8.13 -15.12
CA TYR A 177 -6.23 -8.71 -14.22
C TYR A 177 -7.56 -8.88 -14.96
N GLU A 178 -8.22 -10.02 -14.77
CA GLU A 178 -9.54 -10.34 -15.31
C GLU A 178 -10.44 -10.88 -14.17
N TRP A 179 -11.61 -10.28 -13.95
CA TRP A 179 -12.60 -10.75 -13.00
C TRP A 179 -13.68 -11.63 -13.66
N ARG A 180 -14.16 -12.63 -12.93
CA ARG A 180 -15.33 -13.46 -13.29
C ARG A 180 -16.25 -13.63 -12.10
N SER A 181 -17.56 -13.41 -12.29
CA SER A 181 -18.57 -13.64 -11.25
C SER A 181 -19.29 -14.97 -11.41
N TYR A 182 -19.65 -15.57 -10.28
CA TYR A 182 -20.38 -16.83 -10.17
C TYR A 182 -21.48 -16.69 -9.12
N SER A 183 -22.60 -17.39 -9.28
CA SER A 183 -23.67 -17.45 -8.29
C SER A 183 -23.24 -18.21 -7.03
N VAL A 184 -24.08 -18.18 -5.99
CA VAL A 184 -23.93 -19.02 -4.80
C VAL A 184 -23.98 -20.52 -5.15
N GLU A 185 -24.58 -20.86 -6.29
CA GLU A 185 -24.64 -22.21 -6.89
C GLU A 185 -23.46 -22.49 -7.85
N ASN A 186 -22.45 -21.62 -7.85
CA ASN A 186 -21.25 -21.66 -8.71
C ASN A 186 -21.51 -21.58 -10.23
N ILE A 187 -22.65 -21.00 -10.65
CA ILE A 187 -22.98 -20.78 -12.06
C ILE A 187 -22.36 -19.46 -12.51
N GLN A 188 -21.54 -19.45 -13.58
CA GLN A 188 -20.91 -18.23 -14.09
C GLN A 188 -21.94 -17.20 -14.58
N ARG A 189 -21.71 -15.91 -14.27
CA ARG A 189 -22.59 -14.79 -14.63
C ARG A 189 -21.80 -13.67 -15.30
N GLN A 190 -22.43 -13.01 -16.26
CA GLN A 190 -21.96 -11.73 -16.80
C GLN A 190 -22.19 -10.61 -15.78
N PHE A 191 -21.33 -9.60 -15.78
CA PHE A 191 -21.48 -8.43 -14.92
C PHE A 191 -22.67 -7.54 -15.33
N PRO A 192 -23.34 -6.86 -14.39
CA PRO A 192 -24.34 -5.84 -14.71
C PRO A 192 -23.78 -4.74 -15.64
N PRO A 193 -24.56 -4.16 -16.58
CA PRO A 193 -24.05 -3.20 -17.57
C PRO A 193 -23.45 -1.89 -17.03
N LYS A 194 -23.59 -1.61 -15.73
CA LYS A 194 -22.99 -0.44 -15.05
C LYS A 194 -21.65 -0.75 -14.38
N THR A 195 -21.20 -2.00 -14.41
CA THR A 195 -19.96 -2.43 -13.75
C THR A 195 -18.76 -1.83 -14.46
N ILE A 196 -17.78 -1.34 -13.69
CA ILE A 196 -16.53 -0.79 -14.23
C ILE A 196 -15.38 -1.67 -13.76
N GLU A 197 -14.66 -2.27 -14.70
CA GLU A 197 -13.46 -3.06 -14.45
C GLU A 197 -12.25 -2.31 -15.03
N LYS A 198 -11.25 -2.00 -14.18
CA LYS A 198 -10.02 -1.31 -14.58
C LYS A 198 -8.88 -1.64 -13.62
N ASP A 199 -7.70 -1.99 -14.14
CA ASP A 199 -6.46 -2.21 -13.39
C ASP A 199 -6.60 -3.13 -12.15
N GLY A 200 -7.44 -4.17 -12.25
CA GLY A 200 -7.72 -5.10 -11.15
C GLY A 200 -8.80 -4.64 -10.16
N ALA A 201 -9.35 -3.43 -10.30
CA ALA A 201 -10.50 -2.95 -9.55
C ALA A 201 -11.82 -3.16 -10.32
N LEU A 202 -12.79 -3.81 -9.68
CA LEU A 202 -14.13 -4.09 -10.17
C LEU A 202 -15.17 -3.34 -9.32
N SER A 203 -15.72 -2.25 -9.85
CA SER A 203 -16.72 -1.42 -9.18
C SER A 203 -18.14 -1.85 -9.53
N LEU A 204 -18.89 -2.27 -8.52
CA LEU A 204 -20.30 -2.69 -8.57
C LEU A 204 -21.19 -1.58 -7.97
N PHE A 205 -22.29 -1.26 -8.65
CA PHE A 205 -23.15 -0.13 -8.30
C PHE A 205 -24.59 -0.57 -8.02
N ASN A 206 -25.21 0.03 -6.99
CA ASN A 206 -26.57 -0.29 -6.52
C ASN A 206 -26.73 -1.80 -6.27
N ILE A 207 -25.90 -2.37 -5.40
CA ILE A 207 -25.80 -3.81 -5.21
C ILE A 207 -27.06 -4.42 -4.59
N SER A 208 -27.38 -5.63 -5.02
CA SER A 208 -28.61 -6.35 -4.70
C SER A 208 -28.31 -7.80 -4.31
N ARG A 209 -29.30 -8.50 -3.73
CA ARG A 209 -29.13 -9.86 -3.19
C ARG A 209 -28.57 -10.85 -4.22
N ASP A 210 -29.05 -10.76 -5.44
CA ASP A 210 -28.63 -11.58 -6.59
C ASP A 210 -27.16 -11.37 -6.97
N MET A 211 -26.54 -10.22 -6.67
CA MET A 211 -25.09 -10.02 -6.86
C MET A 211 -24.24 -10.83 -5.87
N SER A 212 -24.83 -11.40 -4.81
CA SER A 212 -24.11 -12.29 -3.89
C SER A 212 -23.58 -13.54 -4.63
N GLY A 213 -22.43 -14.06 -4.20
CA GLY A 213 -21.77 -15.20 -4.82
C GLY A 213 -20.24 -15.08 -4.81
N PHE A 214 -19.59 -15.80 -5.72
CA PHE A 214 -18.13 -15.85 -5.80
C PHE A 214 -17.61 -14.94 -6.94
N TYR A 215 -16.55 -14.20 -6.65
CA TYR A 215 -15.87 -13.31 -7.58
C TYR A 215 -14.42 -13.77 -7.66
N ILE A 216 -14.02 -14.32 -8.80
CA ILE A 216 -12.68 -14.83 -9.03
C ILE A 216 -11.92 -13.81 -9.86
N CYS A 217 -10.89 -13.20 -9.29
CA CYS A 217 -9.91 -12.44 -10.05
C CYS A 217 -8.79 -13.36 -10.52
N THR A 218 -8.36 -13.23 -11.78
CA THR A 218 -7.20 -13.91 -12.34
C THR A 218 -6.16 -12.87 -12.75
N SER A 219 -5.00 -12.88 -12.08
CA SER A 219 -3.81 -12.09 -12.43
C SER A 219 -2.94 -12.91 -13.39
N THR A 220 -2.60 -12.36 -14.56
CA THR A 220 -1.93 -13.09 -15.65
C THR A 220 -0.83 -12.24 -16.28
N ASN A 221 0.35 -12.83 -16.49
CA ASN A 221 1.38 -12.30 -17.40
C ASN A 221 1.90 -13.42 -18.31
N ARG A 222 2.86 -13.12 -19.20
CA ARG A 222 3.44 -14.10 -20.14
C ARG A 222 4.22 -15.26 -19.48
N ILE A 223 4.45 -15.22 -18.16
CA ILE A 223 5.21 -16.21 -17.39
C ILE A 223 4.27 -17.15 -16.62
N GLY A 224 3.06 -16.71 -16.30
CA GLY A 224 2.05 -17.55 -15.65
C GLY A 224 0.82 -16.75 -15.19
N SER A 225 -0.06 -17.43 -14.45
CA SER A 225 -1.23 -16.80 -13.83
C SER A 225 -1.47 -17.33 -12.41
N ALA A 226 -2.11 -16.49 -11.60
CA ALA A 226 -2.56 -16.82 -10.26
C ALA A 226 -3.90 -16.11 -9.97
N SER A 227 -4.75 -16.69 -9.14
CA SER A 227 -6.10 -16.19 -8.90
C SER A 227 -6.47 -16.10 -7.42
N CYS A 228 -7.42 -15.24 -7.10
CA CYS A 228 -8.06 -15.16 -5.78
C CYS A 228 -9.58 -15.24 -5.93
N ASN A 229 -10.20 -16.03 -5.05
CA ASN A 229 -11.65 -16.15 -4.95
C ASN A 229 -12.13 -15.29 -3.77
N PHE A 230 -13.04 -14.36 -4.04
CA PHE A 230 -13.68 -13.50 -3.06
C PHE A 230 -15.18 -13.80 -2.97
N THR A 231 -15.69 -14.02 -1.77
CA THR A 231 -17.14 -14.24 -1.58
C THR A 231 -17.82 -12.92 -1.23
N LEU A 232 -18.67 -12.42 -2.12
CA LEU A 232 -19.53 -11.26 -1.85
C LEU A 232 -20.86 -11.76 -1.26
N ALA A 233 -21.18 -11.31 -0.05
CA ALA A 233 -22.48 -11.54 0.59
C ALA A 233 -23.16 -10.19 0.82
N VAL A 234 -24.21 -9.89 0.06
CA VAL A 234 -24.92 -8.61 0.15
C VAL A 234 -26.03 -8.71 1.19
N THR A 235 -25.94 -7.92 2.26
CA THR A 235 -26.93 -7.90 3.35
C THR A 235 -28.03 -6.86 3.10
N PRO A 236 -29.23 -7.03 3.67
CA PRO A 236 -30.13 -5.89 3.86
C PRO A 236 -29.44 -4.86 4.77
N GLY A 237 -29.32 -3.63 4.29
CA GLY A 237 -28.78 -2.52 5.08
C GLY A 237 -29.54 -2.39 6.40
N GLY A 238 -28.81 -2.20 7.50
CA GLY A 238 -29.35 -2.26 8.85
C GLY A 238 -30.42 -1.20 9.10
N MET A 239 -31.69 -1.57 8.94
CA MET A 239 -32.82 -0.71 9.29
C MET A 239 -32.69 -0.35 10.78
N ASN A 240 -32.57 0.94 11.11
CA ASN A 240 -32.15 1.40 12.43
C ASN A 240 -33.13 0.99 13.56
N ILE A 241 -32.91 -0.20 14.15
CA ILE A 241 -33.80 -0.84 15.14
C ILE A 241 -34.09 0.06 16.35
N GLY A 242 -33.12 0.91 16.76
CA GLY A 242 -33.32 1.90 17.83
C GLY A 242 -34.44 2.91 17.55
N SER A 243 -34.67 3.27 16.28
CA SER A 243 -35.76 4.18 15.88
C SER A 243 -37.13 3.51 16.05
N THR A 244 -37.28 2.26 15.58
CA THR A 244 -38.52 1.49 15.72
C THR A 244 -38.87 1.22 17.18
N ALA A 245 -37.87 0.89 18.02
CA ALA A 245 -38.07 0.74 19.45
C ALA A 245 -38.51 2.04 20.13
N GLY A 246 -37.88 3.17 19.80
CA GLY A 246 -38.26 4.50 20.32
C GLY A 246 -39.70 4.90 19.99
N ILE A 247 -40.16 4.61 18.76
CA ILE A 247 -41.54 4.86 18.33
C ILE A 247 -42.53 4.00 19.15
N ILE A 248 -42.26 2.71 19.34
CA ILE A 248 -43.14 1.81 20.11
C ILE A 248 -43.26 2.27 21.57
N VAL A 249 -42.14 2.60 22.21
CA VAL A 249 -42.12 3.11 23.60
C VAL A 249 -42.83 4.46 23.70
N GLY A 250 -42.61 5.38 22.76
CA GLY A 250 -43.28 6.68 22.72
C GLY A 250 -44.80 6.58 22.56
N VAL A 251 -45.28 5.68 21.69
CA VAL A 251 -46.72 5.41 21.51
C VAL A 251 -47.32 4.80 22.78
N PHE A 252 -46.66 3.83 23.41
CA PHE A 252 -47.14 3.26 24.68
C PHE A 252 -47.21 4.32 25.80
N ALA A 253 -46.17 5.14 25.96
CA ALA A 253 -46.15 6.21 26.94
C ALA A 253 -47.27 7.25 26.68
N GLY A 254 -47.49 7.63 25.41
CA GLY A 254 -48.56 8.52 25.00
C GLY A 254 -49.96 7.98 25.31
N LEU A 255 -50.20 6.69 25.04
CA LEU A 255 -51.47 6.02 25.37
C LEU A 255 -51.72 5.92 26.88
N VAL A 256 -50.68 5.63 27.67
CA VAL A 256 -50.77 5.61 29.14
C VAL A 256 -51.09 7.00 29.69
N LEU A 257 -50.42 8.05 29.20
CA LEU A 257 -50.70 9.44 29.60
C LEU A 257 -52.12 9.87 29.20
N LEU A 258 -52.58 9.52 28.00
CA LEU A 258 -53.96 9.77 27.56
C LEU A 258 -54.97 9.08 28.50
N GLY A 259 -54.73 7.81 28.85
CA GLY A 259 -55.54 7.05 29.80
C GLY A 259 -55.62 7.71 31.18
N ILE A 260 -54.48 8.19 31.70
CA ILE A 260 -54.41 8.93 32.98
C ILE A 260 -55.20 10.24 32.90
N VAL A 261 -55.07 11.01 31.81
CA VAL A 261 -55.84 12.26 31.60
C VAL A 261 -57.34 11.99 31.56
N ILE A 262 -57.78 10.93 30.84
CA ILE A 262 -59.18 10.51 30.81
C ILE A 262 -59.67 10.13 32.22
N LEU A 263 -58.90 9.33 32.97
CA LEU A 263 -59.22 8.93 34.35
C LEU A 263 -59.37 10.14 35.29
N CYS A 264 -58.48 11.13 35.16
CA CYS A 264 -58.53 12.38 35.90
C CYS A 264 -59.74 13.23 35.52
N CYS A 265 -60.09 13.34 34.24
CA CYS A 265 -61.29 14.03 33.76
C CYS A 265 -62.58 13.36 34.26
N CYS A 266 -62.65 12.03 34.25
CA CYS A 266 -63.75 11.26 34.82
C CYS A 266 -63.88 11.50 36.34
N LYS A 267 -62.77 11.40 37.10
CA LYS A 267 -62.77 11.67 38.55
C LYS A 267 -63.14 13.13 38.89
N LYS A 268 -62.77 14.10 38.04
CA LYS A 268 -63.10 15.52 38.23
C LYS A 268 -64.59 15.83 38.00
N LYS A 269 -65.31 15.02 37.21
CA LYS A 269 -66.79 15.07 37.13
C LYS A 269 -67.48 14.49 38.37
N GLY A 270 -66.82 13.60 39.12
CA GLY A 270 -67.38 12.95 40.31
C GLY A 270 -67.33 13.75 41.62
N LYS A 271 -66.88 15.02 41.61
CA LYS A 271 -66.80 15.89 42.80
C LYS A 271 -67.41 17.28 42.57
N LYS A 272 -68.72 17.32 42.28
CA LYS A 272 -69.54 18.53 42.30
C LYS A 272 -70.95 18.26 42.86
N GLU A 273 -71.04 17.93 44.14
CA GLU A 273 -72.28 18.11 44.91
C GLU A 273 -72.03 18.10 46.42
N LYS A 274 -72.91 18.80 47.17
CA LYS A 274 -73.10 18.80 48.63
C LYS A 274 -71.98 19.39 49.52
N TYR A 275 -72.23 20.64 49.94
CA TYR A 275 -71.96 21.14 51.30
C TYR A 275 -73.11 22.08 51.69
N ALA A 276 -73.70 21.89 52.87
CA ALA A 276 -74.60 22.84 53.55
C ALA A 276 -74.77 22.47 55.03
N GLU A 277 -74.73 23.49 55.90
CA GLU A 277 -75.42 23.59 57.21
C GLU A 277 -75.05 22.63 58.39
N GLY A 278 -75.05 23.16 59.63
CA GLY A 278 -75.19 22.35 60.87
C GLY A 278 -74.10 22.47 61.96
N SER A 279 -74.26 23.42 62.89
CA SER A 279 -73.46 23.67 64.12
C SER A 279 -74.05 22.91 65.35
N PRO A 280 -73.48 22.91 66.57
CA PRO A 280 -72.10 22.64 67.04
C PRO A 280 -71.99 21.69 68.28
N GLY A 281 -70.75 21.33 68.65
CA GLY A 281 -70.30 21.35 70.06
C GLY A 281 -70.04 20.03 70.81
N GLU A 282 -68.81 19.86 71.30
CA GLU A 282 -68.46 19.70 72.73
C GLU A 282 -66.96 20.06 72.92
N VAL A 283 -66.44 20.13 74.15
CA VAL A 283 -65.10 20.66 74.48
C VAL A 283 -64.25 19.68 75.28
N GLU A 284 -62.93 19.68 75.04
CA GLU A 284 -61.93 19.51 76.11
C GLU A 284 -60.56 20.08 75.71
N PHE A 285 -59.70 20.35 76.70
CA PHE A 285 -58.42 21.06 76.58
C PHE A 285 -57.23 20.13 76.90
N TYR A 286 -56.03 20.44 76.39
CA TYR A 286 -54.91 20.92 77.23
C TYR A 286 -53.69 21.38 76.40
N ASP A 287 -53.05 22.43 76.89
CA ASP A 287 -51.74 22.99 76.48
C ASP A 287 -50.57 22.00 76.73
N ARG A 288 -49.36 22.06 76.15
CA ARG A 288 -48.69 22.96 75.16
C ARG A 288 -47.49 22.17 74.51
N ASP A 289 -46.41 22.68 73.88
CA ASP A 289 -45.77 24.01 73.81
C ASP A 289 -44.92 24.23 72.53
N ALA A 290 -44.29 25.40 72.42
CA ALA A 290 -43.26 25.79 71.44
C ALA A 290 -42.09 26.51 72.18
N PRO A 291 -41.12 27.24 71.55
CA PRO A 291 -40.72 27.40 70.14
C PRO A 291 -39.16 27.22 70.00
N GLU A 292 -38.34 27.70 69.03
CA GLU A 292 -38.46 28.15 67.62
C GLU A 292 -37.06 28.07 66.91
N VAL A 293 -37.00 28.46 65.62
CA VAL A 293 -35.84 29.06 64.90
C VAL A 293 -34.57 28.24 64.62
N GLY A 294 -34.07 28.33 63.37
CA GLY A 294 -32.72 27.88 62.99
C GLY A 294 -32.46 27.67 61.49
N LYS A 295 -32.62 28.71 60.64
CA LYS A 295 -32.26 28.63 59.20
C LYS A 295 -30.89 29.23 58.93
N GLN A 296 -30.08 28.57 58.09
CA GLN A 296 -29.19 29.24 57.13
C GLN A 296 -29.01 28.34 55.90
N TYR A 297 -28.66 28.93 54.76
CA TYR A 297 -28.46 28.32 53.44
C TYR A 297 -27.07 28.76 52.93
N TRP A 298 -26.39 27.95 52.12
CA TRP A 298 -25.61 28.32 50.91
C TRP A 298 -24.73 27.14 50.41
N ASP A 299 -24.01 27.36 49.31
CA ASP A 299 -23.79 26.38 48.24
C ASP A 299 -22.34 25.94 47.99
N ASP A 300 -22.24 24.92 47.12
CA ASP A 300 -21.20 24.68 46.11
C ASP A 300 -19.98 23.75 46.35
N LYS A 301 -19.49 23.25 45.20
CA LYS A 301 -18.57 22.13 44.90
C LYS A 301 -17.13 22.24 45.45
N SER A 302 -16.46 21.09 45.59
CA SER A 302 -15.33 20.68 44.72
C SER A 302 -14.88 19.23 44.98
N ALA A 303 -13.88 18.73 44.24
CA ALA A 303 -13.67 17.30 43.98
C ALA A 303 -12.33 16.70 44.49
N ASP A 304 -12.40 15.44 44.92
CA ASP A 304 -11.49 14.30 44.60
C ASP A 304 -9.98 14.31 45.02
N VAL A 305 -9.37 13.11 44.94
CA VAL A 305 -7.93 12.77 44.81
C VAL A 305 -7.10 12.29 46.05
N THR A 306 -7.28 11.00 46.40
CA THR A 306 -6.24 9.97 46.72
C THR A 306 -5.44 9.87 48.06
N GLN A 307 -4.92 8.63 48.30
CA GLN A 307 -3.72 8.21 49.08
C GLN A 307 -3.81 8.22 50.64
N GLN A 308 -2.97 7.51 51.42
CA GLN A 308 -1.77 6.63 51.23
C GLN A 308 -1.72 5.58 52.40
N GLU A 309 -0.90 4.51 52.46
CA GLU A 309 0.07 3.95 51.49
C GLU A 309 -0.24 2.48 51.08
N ASP A 310 0.24 1.36 51.65
CA ASP A 310 1.19 1.04 52.75
C ASP A 310 1.93 -0.31 52.47
N ARG A 311 2.86 -0.76 53.33
CA ARG A 311 3.97 -1.69 52.97
C ARG A 311 4.05 -3.02 53.72
N ASP A 312 4.62 -4.04 53.07
CA ASP A 312 5.94 -4.64 53.40
C ASP A 312 6.30 -5.76 52.40
N VAL A 313 7.46 -5.72 51.71
CA VAL A 313 8.83 -6.15 52.10
C VAL A 313 9.04 -7.68 52.07
N VAL A 314 10.15 -8.10 51.44
CA VAL A 314 10.46 -9.48 51.02
C VAL A 314 11.72 -10.00 51.72
N PRO A 315 11.81 -11.31 52.01
CA PRO A 315 13.07 -12.03 51.83
C PRO A 315 12.97 -13.18 50.83
N GLN A 316 14.04 -13.40 50.06
CA GLN A 316 14.23 -14.55 49.18
C GLN A 316 14.87 -15.72 49.94
N ASN A 317 14.70 -16.96 49.46
CA ASN A 317 15.89 -17.75 49.12
C ASN A 317 15.65 -18.92 48.14
N TYR A 318 16.76 -19.44 47.60
CA TYR A 318 16.83 -20.42 46.50
C TYR A 318 16.68 -21.89 46.93
N PHE A 319 16.27 -22.73 45.97
CA PHE A 319 16.88 -24.05 45.73
C PHE A 319 16.89 -24.36 44.22
N SER A 320 17.81 -25.22 43.75
CA SER A 320 18.00 -25.49 42.31
C SER A 320 18.56 -26.89 42.01
N VAL A 321 18.36 -27.33 40.76
CA VAL A 321 19.01 -28.47 40.07
C VAL A 321 18.71 -29.90 40.60
N GLY A 322 18.55 -30.87 39.69
CA GLY A 322 18.42 -32.28 40.06
C GLY A 322 17.88 -33.23 38.98
N THR A 323 18.55 -33.36 37.83
CA THR A 323 18.21 -34.37 36.80
C THR A 323 18.90 -35.70 37.04
N THR A 324 18.17 -36.83 36.99
CA THR A 324 18.64 -38.09 36.35
C THR A 324 17.47 -39.07 36.15
N ALA A 325 17.67 -40.11 35.34
CA ALA A 325 16.69 -41.16 35.04
C ALA A 325 17.29 -42.56 35.25
N GLN A 326 16.45 -43.57 35.52
CA GLN A 326 16.81 -44.99 35.36
C GLN A 326 15.57 -45.89 35.18
N LYS A 327 15.81 -47.16 34.85
CA LYS A 327 14.87 -48.17 34.32
C LYS A 327 15.07 -49.48 35.09
N LEU A 328 14.02 -50.27 35.36
CA LEU A 328 14.06 -51.74 35.53
C LEU A 328 12.64 -52.36 35.58
N GLU A 329 12.56 -53.69 35.66
CA GLU A 329 11.45 -54.55 35.21
C GLU A 329 10.94 -55.56 36.28
N ASP A 330 9.77 -56.18 36.02
CA ASP A 330 9.18 -57.44 36.58
C ASP A 330 8.87 -57.52 38.11
N ASP A 331 7.79 -58.19 38.57
CA ASP A 331 7.59 -59.66 38.54
C ASP A 331 6.11 -60.14 38.78
N GLN A 332 5.83 -61.46 38.71
CA GLN A 332 4.46 -62.05 38.65
C GLN A 332 4.31 -63.40 39.41
N HIS A 333 3.31 -63.62 40.30
CA HIS A 333 3.00 -64.95 40.91
C HIS A 333 1.51 -65.20 41.32
N SER A 334 1.18 -66.40 41.87
CA SER A 334 -0.11 -67.13 41.69
C SER A 334 -0.86 -67.66 42.96
N TYR A 335 -1.99 -68.36 42.77
CA TYR A 335 -2.98 -68.90 43.74
C TYR A 335 -2.63 -70.24 44.44
N HIS A 336 -3.16 -70.53 45.65
CA HIS A 336 -4.19 -71.59 45.93
C HIS A 336 -4.43 -72.00 47.42
N GLY A 337 -5.64 -72.51 47.72
CA GLY A 337 -5.96 -73.46 48.83
C GLY A 337 -6.89 -72.91 49.96
N GLY A 338 -7.82 -73.64 50.57
CA GLY A 338 -8.42 -74.98 50.30
C GLY A 338 -8.51 -75.91 51.54
N LYS A 339 -9.72 -76.38 51.95
CA LYS A 339 -9.92 -77.54 52.87
C LYS A 339 -11.38 -78.07 52.99
N GLN A 340 -11.55 -79.21 53.68
CA GLN A 340 -12.74 -80.10 53.71
C GLN A 340 -13.66 -79.96 54.94
N LYS A 341 -14.80 -80.66 54.94
CA LYS A 341 -15.75 -80.88 56.07
C LYS A 341 -15.59 -82.27 56.72
N HIS A 342 -16.16 -82.44 57.92
CA HIS A 342 -16.65 -83.72 58.46
C HIS A 342 -17.77 -83.48 59.51
N ASP A 343 -18.60 -84.50 59.79
CA ASP A 343 -19.88 -84.41 60.54
C ASP A 343 -19.81 -85.04 61.96
N GLY A 344 -20.74 -84.70 62.89
CA GLY A 344 -20.56 -85.07 64.32
C GLY A 344 -21.71 -85.00 65.35
N LYS A 345 -23.00 -85.09 64.98
CA LYS A 345 -24.12 -85.67 65.79
C LYS A 345 -24.28 -85.36 67.33
N GLY A 346 -24.83 -84.18 67.63
CA GLY A 346 -25.81 -83.73 68.68
C GLY A 346 -26.07 -84.40 70.07
N SER A 347 -26.53 -83.57 71.04
CA SER A 347 -27.60 -83.90 72.02
C SER A 347 -28.02 -82.72 72.95
N ASP A 348 -29.16 -82.09 72.66
CA ASP A 348 -30.19 -81.56 73.59
C ASP A 348 -29.84 -81.09 75.02
N VAL A 349 -28.87 -80.17 75.18
CA VAL A 349 -28.85 -79.16 76.28
C VAL A 349 -29.29 -77.78 75.72
N ASP A 350 -29.96 -77.81 74.58
CA ASP A 350 -29.81 -76.81 73.52
C ASP A 350 -30.92 -75.75 73.51
N SER A 351 -32.11 -76.06 74.04
CA SER A 351 -33.33 -75.27 73.82
C SER A 351 -33.31 -73.87 74.43
N GLN A 352 -32.45 -73.61 75.42
CA GLN A 352 -32.20 -72.25 75.93
C GLN A 352 -30.98 -71.61 75.26
N ARG A 353 -29.92 -72.37 74.98
CA ARG A 353 -28.73 -71.87 74.30
C ARG A 353 -29.03 -71.36 72.89
N TYR A 354 -29.88 -72.05 72.13
CA TYR A 354 -30.29 -71.62 70.79
C TYR A 354 -31.00 -70.26 70.76
N GLN A 355 -31.54 -69.75 71.87
CA GLN A 355 -32.16 -68.42 71.90
C GLN A 355 -31.13 -67.31 72.11
N ASP A 356 -30.17 -67.51 73.01
CA ASP A 356 -29.05 -66.57 73.21
C ASP A 356 -28.09 -66.61 72.01
N ASP A 357 -27.73 -67.79 71.50
CA ASP A 357 -26.92 -67.95 70.29
C ASP A 357 -27.62 -67.30 69.07
N GLN A 358 -28.96 -67.31 68.98
CA GLN A 358 -29.68 -66.55 67.94
C GLN A 358 -29.65 -65.02 68.17
N GLN A 359 -29.62 -64.54 69.42
CA GLN A 359 -29.44 -63.11 69.68
C GLN A 359 -28.02 -62.68 69.33
N ASP A 360 -26.99 -63.42 69.72
CA ASP A 360 -25.60 -63.08 69.41
C ASP A 360 -25.26 -63.27 67.93
N LEU A 361 -25.86 -64.25 67.23
CA LEU A 361 -25.79 -64.33 65.76
C LEU A 361 -26.49 -63.14 65.08
N ARG A 362 -27.63 -62.66 65.60
CA ARG A 362 -28.28 -61.43 65.08
C ARG A 362 -27.49 -60.18 65.42
N ARG A 363 -26.80 -60.15 66.56
CA ARG A 363 -25.95 -59.05 67.03
C ARG A 363 -24.70 -58.96 66.17
N GLY A 364 -23.87 -60.01 66.13
CA GLY A 364 -22.68 -60.07 65.28
C GLY A 364 -22.96 -59.95 63.77
N SER A 365 -24.15 -60.34 63.29
CA SER A 365 -24.57 -60.08 61.90
C SER A 365 -24.96 -58.61 61.66
N ARG A 366 -25.44 -57.91 62.70
CA ARG A 366 -25.70 -56.47 62.66
C ARG A 366 -24.41 -55.67 62.80
N ASP A 367 -23.57 -56.04 63.75
CA ASP A 367 -22.23 -55.46 63.96
C ASP A 367 -21.40 -55.58 62.67
N ARG A 368 -21.43 -56.74 62.00
CA ARG A 368 -20.80 -56.94 60.68
C ARG A 368 -21.40 -56.06 59.57
N LEU A 369 -22.70 -55.79 59.58
CA LEU A 369 -23.34 -54.87 58.61
C LEU A 369 -22.99 -53.41 58.90
N ASP A 370 -22.77 -53.05 60.16
CA ASP A 370 -22.33 -51.72 60.58
C ASP A 370 -20.81 -51.52 60.34
N ASP A 371 -19.99 -52.58 60.45
CA ASP A 371 -18.60 -52.62 59.96
C ASP A 371 -18.55 -52.46 58.43
N GLU A 372 -19.38 -53.20 57.68
CA GLU A 372 -19.43 -53.14 56.22
C GLU A 372 -19.91 -51.75 55.74
N ARG A 373 -20.92 -51.18 56.41
CA ARG A 373 -21.33 -49.77 56.24
C ARG A 373 -20.19 -48.80 56.55
N SER A 374 -19.41 -49.03 57.61
CA SER A 374 -18.27 -48.19 57.97
C SER A 374 -17.16 -48.26 56.92
N HIS A 375 -16.91 -49.44 56.34
CA HIS A 375 -16.01 -49.61 55.19
C HIS A 375 -16.50 -48.90 53.93
N TYR A 376 -17.81 -48.91 53.65
CA TYR A 376 -18.38 -48.14 52.54
C TYR A 376 -18.30 -46.63 52.78
N SER A 377 -18.63 -46.13 53.97
CA SER A 377 -18.46 -44.72 54.33
C SER A 377 -17.00 -44.27 54.21
N GLY A 378 -16.05 -44.99 54.82
CA GLY A 378 -14.61 -44.68 54.70
C GLY A 378 -14.05 -44.82 53.27
N SER A 379 -14.76 -45.51 52.37
CA SER A 379 -14.44 -45.55 50.94
C SER A 379 -15.04 -44.36 50.17
N GLN A 380 -16.25 -43.93 50.53
CA GLN A 380 -16.90 -42.70 50.05
C GLN A 380 -16.04 -41.48 50.41
N ASP A 381 -15.64 -41.37 51.68
CA ASP A 381 -14.82 -40.26 52.19
C ASP A 381 -13.51 -40.14 51.40
N ARG A 382 -12.83 -41.26 51.11
CA ARG A 382 -11.61 -41.29 50.29
C ARG A 382 -11.83 -40.83 48.84
N LEU A 383 -12.98 -41.15 48.24
CA LEU A 383 -13.33 -40.70 46.90
C LEU A 383 -13.63 -39.20 46.87
N ASP A 384 -14.24 -38.66 47.93
CA ASP A 384 -14.49 -37.22 48.07
C ASP A 384 -13.22 -36.44 48.39
N ASP A 385 -12.33 -36.99 49.20
CA ASP A 385 -10.97 -36.51 49.43
C ASP A 385 -10.17 -36.46 48.11
N GLN A 386 -10.33 -37.46 47.25
CA GLN A 386 -9.71 -37.50 45.91
C GLN A 386 -10.37 -36.50 44.95
N ARG A 387 -11.70 -36.31 44.98
CA ARG A 387 -12.40 -35.25 44.23
C ARG A 387 -11.94 -33.86 44.65
N ASN A 388 -11.82 -33.60 45.95
CA ASN A 388 -11.37 -32.31 46.51
C ASN A 388 -9.94 -31.99 46.06
N ARG A 389 -9.02 -32.98 46.10
CA ARG A 389 -7.67 -32.84 45.54
C ARG A 389 -7.67 -32.57 44.03
N THR A 390 -8.57 -33.20 43.27
CA THR A 390 -8.72 -32.93 41.83
C THR A 390 -9.30 -31.54 41.55
N SER A 391 -10.27 -31.06 42.34
CA SER A 391 -10.81 -29.70 42.21
C SER A 391 -9.75 -28.65 42.50
N GLY A 392 -9.08 -28.72 43.64
CA GLY A 392 -7.99 -27.81 44.00
C GLY A 392 -6.77 -27.85 43.06
N SER A 393 -6.68 -28.86 42.20
CA SER A 393 -5.69 -28.93 41.10
C SER A 393 -6.19 -28.26 39.80
N ARG A 394 -7.51 -28.23 39.56
CA ARG A 394 -8.14 -27.44 38.48
C ARG A 394 -8.12 -25.96 38.82
N ASP A 395 -8.51 -25.60 40.04
CA ASP A 395 -8.58 -24.20 40.50
C ASP A 395 -7.21 -23.50 40.30
N ARG A 396 -6.10 -24.20 40.62
CA ARG A 396 -4.72 -23.73 40.37
C ARG A 396 -4.34 -23.60 38.90
N LEU A 397 -4.88 -24.45 38.02
CA LEU A 397 -4.66 -24.38 36.58
C LEU A 397 -5.44 -23.22 35.96
N ASP A 398 -6.64 -22.94 36.47
CA ASP A 398 -7.44 -21.78 36.06
C ASP A 398 -6.85 -20.47 36.59
N ASP A 399 -6.30 -20.43 37.82
CA ASP A 399 -5.46 -19.31 38.30
C ASP A 399 -4.24 -19.05 37.40
N GLN A 400 -3.54 -20.12 36.97
CA GLN A 400 -2.46 -20.00 35.99
C GLN A 400 -2.96 -19.47 34.65
N ARG A 401 -4.06 -20.02 34.11
CA ARG A 401 -4.70 -19.55 32.86
C ARG A 401 -5.07 -18.07 32.96
N ASN A 402 -5.63 -17.62 34.08
CA ASN A 402 -6.00 -16.24 34.33
C ASN A 402 -4.77 -15.31 34.38
N ARG A 403 -3.65 -15.75 34.98
CA ARG A 403 -2.36 -15.03 34.91
C ARG A 403 -1.82 -14.93 33.48
N TYR A 404 -1.92 -15.99 32.67
CA TYR A 404 -1.50 -15.94 31.27
C TYR A 404 -2.44 -15.07 30.41
N GLY A 405 -3.75 -15.03 30.72
CA GLY A 405 -4.72 -14.10 30.15
C GLY A 405 -4.32 -12.65 30.42
N GLY A 406 -4.28 -12.23 31.69
CA GLY A 406 -3.90 -10.86 32.08
C GLY A 406 -2.46 -10.46 31.72
N SER A 407 -1.61 -11.40 31.31
CA SER A 407 -0.29 -11.12 30.70
C SER A 407 -0.36 -10.88 29.19
N ARG A 408 -1.32 -11.53 28.51
CA ARG A 408 -1.61 -11.33 27.09
C ARG A 408 -2.39 -10.04 26.86
N ASP A 409 -3.39 -9.75 27.69
CA ASP A 409 -4.19 -8.53 27.61
C ASP A 409 -3.28 -7.28 27.66
N ARG A 410 -2.27 -7.28 28.55
CA ARG A 410 -1.24 -6.23 28.64
C ARG A 410 -0.31 -6.11 27.44
N LEU A 411 -0.14 -7.17 26.65
CA LEU A 411 0.65 -7.15 25.40
C LEU A 411 -0.19 -6.64 24.24
N ASP A 412 -1.49 -6.95 24.24
CA ASP A 412 -2.44 -6.42 23.28
C ASP A 412 -2.73 -4.92 23.56
N ASP A 413 -2.87 -4.49 24.83
CA ASP A 413 -2.86 -3.07 25.25
C ASP A 413 -1.63 -2.30 24.72
N GLN A 414 -0.43 -2.91 24.83
CA GLN A 414 0.81 -2.32 24.32
C GLN A 414 0.80 -2.25 22.79
N ARG A 415 0.38 -3.32 22.11
CA ARG A 415 0.23 -3.38 20.64
C ARG A 415 -0.69 -2.28 20.14
N ASP A 416 -1.84 -2.07 20.78
CA ASP A 416 -2.80 -1.03 20.38
C ASP A 416 -2.25 0.38 20.65
N ARG A 417 -1.47 0.55 21.73
CA ARG A 417 -0.75 1.81 21.99
C ARG A 417 0.33 2.11 20.94
N TYR A 418 1.00 1.09 20.42
CA TYR A 418 1.92 1.24 19.28
C TYR A 418 1.16 1.45 17.96
N GLY A 419 -0.01 0.83 17.78
CA GLY A 419 -0.94 1.06 16.66
C GLY A 419 -1.37 2.52 16.57
N GLY A 420 -2.04 3.03 17.60
CA GLY A 420 -2.46 4.44 17.67
C GLY A 420 -1.32 5.47 17.70
N SER A 421 -0.07 5.02 17.88
CA SER A 421 1.13 5.86 17.69
C SER A 421 1.60 5.89 16.23
N ARG A 422 1.38 4.80 15.49
CA ARG A 422 1.65 4.68 14.05
C ARG A 422 0.57 5.40 13.23
N ASP A 423 -0.71 5.23 13.58
CA ASP A 423 -1.83 5.88 12.90
C ASP A 423 -1.65 7.41 12.90
N ARG A 424 -1.17 7.98 14.01
CA ARG A 424 -0.82 9.42 14.12
C ARG A 424 0.37 9.87 13.26
N LEU A 425 1.27 8.97 12.89
CA LEU A 425 2.38 9.25 11.99
C LEU A 425 1.94 9.16 10.53
N ASP A 426 1.02 8.24 10.22
CA ASP A 426 0.41 8.11 8.91
C ASP A 426 -0.58 9.30 8.65
N ASP A 427 -1.39 9.71 9.63
CA ASP A 427 -2.15 10.98 9.63
C ASP A 427 -1.29 12.20 9.31
N GLN A 428 -0.09 12.28 9.92
CA GLN A 428 0.86 13.36 9.66
C GLN A 428 1.44 13.26 8.25
N ARG A 429 1.84 12.07 7.81
CA ARG A 429 2.33 11.79 6.45
C ARG A 429 1.32 12.24 5.40
N ASP A 430 0.05 11.88 5.55
CA ASP A 430 -1.02 12.26 4.62
C ASP A 430 -1.27 13.77 4.63
N ARG A 431 -1.16 14.43 5.79
CA ARG A 431 -1.23 15.89 5.91
C ARG A 431 -0.06 16.60 5.21
N TYR A 432 1.14 16.02 5.23
CA TYR A 432 2.28 16.50 4.45
C TYR A 432 2.13 16.20 2.95
N GLY A 433 1.57 15.04 2.59
CA GLY A 433 1.21 14.67 1.21
C GLY A 433 0.26 15.68 0.59
N GLY A 434 -0.92 15.87 1.16
CA GLY A 434 -1.91 16.84 0.70
C GLY A 434 -1.47 18.31 0.80
N SER A 435 -0.34 18.60 1.46
CA SER A 435 0.32 19.92 1.41
C SER A 435 1.31 20.03 0.24
N ARG A 436 1.97 18.93 -0.13
CA ARG A 436 2.83 18.81 -1.32
C ARG A 436 2.02 18.84 -2.61
N ASP A 437 0.91 18.10 -2.67
CA ASP A 437 0.01 18.06 -3.83
C ASP A 437 -0.47 19.48 -4.21
N ARG A 438 -0.80 20.31 -3.21
CA ARG A 438 -1.19 21.72 -3.39
C ARG A 438 -0.06 22.60 -3.92
N LEU A 439 1.20 22.30 -3.58
CA LEU A 439 2.37 23.02 -4.09
C LEU A 439 2.68 22.60 -5.53
N ASP A 440 2.48 21.32 -5.86
CA ASP A 440 2.66 20.82 -7.23
C ASP A 440 1.50 21.27 -8.15
N ASP A 441 0.25 21.36 -7.66
CA ASP A 441 -0.86 22.05 -8.34
C ASP A 441 -0.56 23.53 -8.63
N GLN A 442 0.02 24.25 -7.66
CA GLN A 442 0.47 25.63 -7.86
C GLN A 442 1.61 25.69 -8.89
N ARG A 443 2.62 24.82 -8.80
CA ARG A 443 3.72 24.70 -9.77
C ARG A 443 3.19 24.45 -11.19
N ASN A 444 2.23 23.53 -11.34
CA ASN A 444 1.59 23.21 -12.62
C ASN A 444 0.81 24.41 -13.18
N ARG A 445 0.09 25.15 -12.33
CA ARG A 445 -0.58 26.40 -12.72
C ARG A 445 0.43 27.49 -13.14
N TYR A 446 1.57 27.62 -12.47
CA TYR A 446 2.63 28.55 -12.89
C TYR A 446 3.33 28.12 -14.18
N GLY A 447 3.52 26.80 -14.40
CA GLY A 447 4.01 26.22 -15.65
C GLY A 447 3.09 26.60 -16.81
N GLY A 448 1.81 26.21 -16.76
CA GLY A 448 0.81 26.55 -17.79
C GLY A 448 0.50 28.05 -17.93
N SER A 449 0.99 28.90 -17.02
CA SER A 449 1.01 30.36 -17.19
C SER A 449 2.26 30.86 -17.92
N ARG A 450 3.41 30.20 -17.74
CA ARG A 450 4.67 30.46 -18.44
C ARG A 450 4.62 29.99 -19.89
N ASP A 451 4.12 28.79 -20.13
CA ASP A 451 3.97 28.22 -21.48
C ASP A 451 3.17 29.18 -22.39
N ARG A 452 2.10 29.79 -21.86
CA ARG A 452 1.28 30.81 -22.55
C ARG A 452 1.98 32.14 -22.80
N LEU A 453 3.02 32.47 -22.05
CA LEU A 453 3.85 33.66 -22.27
C LEU A 453 4.94 33.39 -23.31
N ASP A 454 5.46 32.17 -23.34
CA ASP A 454 6.42 31.72 -24.35
C ASP A 454 5.70 31.51 -25.71
N ASP A 455 4.49 30.94 -25.75
CA ASP A 455 3.57 30.95 -26.91
C ASP A 455 3.36 32.37 -27.49
N GLN A 456 3.16 33.36 -26.61
CA GLN A 456 2.99 34.76 -27.03
C GLN A 456 4.29 35.36 -27.55
N ARG A 457 5.43 35.09 -26.88
CA ARG A 457 6.77 35.52 -27.31
C ARG A 457 7.08 35.01 -28.71
N ASP A 458 6.84 33.73 -28.98
CA ASP A 458 7.10 33.12 -30.29
C ASP A 458 6.18 33.69 -31.37
N ARG A 459 4.91 33.98 -31.01
CA ARG A 459 3.98 34.68 -31.90
C ARG A 459 4.43 36.11 -32.23
N TYR A 460 5.02 36.84 -31.27
CA TYR A 460 5.63 38.14 -31.53
C TYR A 460 6.94 38.03 -32.33
N GLY A 461 7.74 36.98 -32.12
CA GLY A 461 8.91 36.63 -32.92
C GLY A 461 8.54 36.44 -34.40
N GLY A 462 7.67 35.48 -34.69
CA GLY A 462 7.18 35.23 -36.05
C GLY A 462 6.37 36.37 -36.69
N SER A 463 5.94 37.37 -35.91
CA SER A 463 5.42 38.65 -36.43
C SER A 463 6.52 39.64 -36.79
N ARG A 464 7.62 39.67 -36.03
CA ARG A 464 8.81 40.49 -36.30
C ARG A 464 9.57 39.96 -37.52
N ASP A 465 9.80 38.65 -37.59
CA ASP A 465 10.52 38.03 -38.70
C ASP A 465 9.88 38.39 -40.06
N ARG A 466 8.55 38.42 -40.13
CA ARG A 466 7.78 38.84 -41.31
C ARG A 466 7.96 40.32 -41.68
N LEU A 467 8.15 41.20 -40.68
CA LEU A 467 8.42 42.62 -40.91
C LEU A 467 9.85 42.83 -41.42
N ASP A 468 10.81 42.07 -40.89
CA ASP A 468 12.21 42.10 -41.34
C ASP A 468 12.32 41.50 -42.77
N ASP A 469 11.58 40.43 -43.08
CA ASP A 469 11.38 39.87 -44.44
C ASP A 469 10.81 40.91 -45.41
N GLN A 470 9.79 41.66 -44.98
CA GLN A 470 9.15 42.69 -45.80
C GLN A 470 10.08 43.91 -45.99
N SER A 471 10.83 44.29 -44.95
CA SER A 471 11.88 45.32 -45.00
C SER A 471 12.98 44.95 -46.02
N GLY A 472 13.47 43.71 -45.98
CA GLY A 472 14.45 43.19 -46.95
C GLY A 472 13.94 43.24 -48.39
N ARG A 473 12.65 42.96 -48.63
CA ARG A 473 12.03 43.12 -49.96
C ARG A 473 11.96 44.57 -50.41
N TYR A 474 11.73 45.54 -49.52
CA TYR A 474 11.79 46.96 -49.86
C TYR A 474 13.23 47.43 -50.13
N GLY A 475 14.21 46.95 -49.36
CA GLY A 475 15.64 47.17 -49.61
C GLY A 475 16.05 46.71 -51.01
N GLY A 476 15.89 45.41 -51.30
CA GLY A 476 16.20 44.84 -52.62
C GLY A 476 15.35 45.38 -53.79
N SER A 477 14.27 46.12 -53.52
CA SER A 477 13.52 46.88 -54.53
C SER A 477 14.08 48.29 -54.75
N ARG A 478 14.60 48.93 -53.71
CA ARG A 478 15.33 50.21 -53.77
C ARG A 478 16.66 50.05 -54.50
N ASP A 479 17.44 49.01 -54.15
CA ASP A 479 18.72 48.73 -54.78
C ASP A 479 18.57 48.63 -56.30
N ARG A 480 17.52 47.95 -56.79
CA ARG A 480 17.19 47.84 -58.22
C ARG A 480 16.80 49.17 -58.89
N LEU A 481 16.27 50.14 -58.14
CA LEU A 481 15.95 51.47 -58.67
C LEU A 481 17.20 52.34 -58.77
N ASP A 482 18.11 52.24 -57.81
CA ASP A 482 19.41 52.91 -57.87
C ASP A 482 20.29 52.30 -58.98
N ASP A 483 20.27 50.98 -59.14
CA ASP A 483 20.88 50.21 -60.25
C ASP A 483 20.35 50.65 -61.64
N GLN A 484 19.06 51.01 -61.74
CA GLN A 484 18.48 51.59 -62.95
C GLN A 484 18.90 53.06 -63.15
N ARG A 485 18.90 53.86 -62.08
CA ARG A 485 19.33 55.27 -62.10
C ARG A 485 20.77 55.42 -62.60
N ASP A 486 21.68 54.54 -62.18
CA ASP A 486 23.08 54.61 -62.60
C ASP A 486 23.30 54.09 -64.03
N ARG A 487 22.48 53.14 -64.51
CA ARG A 487 22.42 52.82 -65.95
C ARG A 487 21.90 54.00 -66.78
N TYR A 488 20.93 54.76 -66.27
CA TYR A 488 20.44 55.99 -66.94
C TYR A 488 21.49 57.10 -66.95
N ARG A 489 22.25 57.29 -65.87
CA ARG A 489 23.42 58.19 -65.82
C ARG A 489 24.45 57.79 -66.87
N GLY A 490 25.00 56.57 -66.80
CA GLY A 490 25.99 56.09 -67.76
C GLY A 490 25.50 55.99 -69.21
N SER A 491 24.18 56.08 -69.46
CA SER A 491 23.60 56.23 -70.80
C SER A 491 23.51 57.69 -71.25
N ARG A 492 23.30 58.63 -70.32
CA ARG A 492 23.37 60.07 -70.56
C ARG A 492 24.81 60.52 -70.79
N ASP A 493 25.73 60.08 -69.96
CA ASP A 493 27.15 60.45 -70.05
C ASP A 493 27.70 60.12 -71.45
N ARG A 494 27.35 58.93 -71.98
CA ARG A 494 27.65 58.50 -73.37
C ARG A 494 26.96 59.30 -74.49
N LEU A 495 25.85 59.99 -74.19
CA LEU A 495 25.18 60.90 -75.14
C LEU A 495 25.85 62.28 -75.14
N ASP A 496 26.29 62.73 -73.97
CA ASP A 496 27.06 63.97 -73.82
C ASP A 496 28.49 63.77 -74.43
N ASP A 497 29.18 62.64 -74.20
CA ASP A 497 30.44 62.23 -74.90
C ASP A 497 30.31 62.30 -76.44
N ARG A 498 29.17 61.85 -76.96
CA ARG A 498 28.85 61.85 -78.41
C ARG A 498 28.53 63.25 -78.93
N ARG A 499 27.90 64.08 -78.10
CA ARG A 499 27.65 65.49 -78.42
C ARG A 499 28.98 66.25 -78.52
N ASP A 500 29.90 66.01 -77.60
CA ASP A 500 31.21 66.67 -77.60
C ASP A 500 32.09 66.21 -78.78
N HIS A 501 32.06 64.92 -79.13
CA HIS A 501 32.65 64.43 -80.39
C HIS A 501 32.00 65.06 -81.64
N SER A 502 30.70 65.35 -81.60
CA SER A 502 30.00 66.04 -82.69
C SER A 502 30.33 67.54 -82.76
N GLY A 503 30.59 68.17 -81.61
CA GLY A 503 31.09 69.54 -81.50
C GLY A 503 32.49 69.65 -82.11
N GLY A 504 33.45 68.88 -81.61
CA GLY A 504 34.82 68.87 -82.16
C GLY A 504 34.90 68.41 -83.63
N SER A 505 33.89 67.71 -84.15
CA SER A 505 33.77 67.41 -85.59
C SER A 505 33.25 68.61 -86.41
N ARG A 506 32.43 69.50 -85.83
CA ARG A 506 32.05 70.79 -86.41
C ARG A 506 33.20 71.79 -86.37
N ASP A 507 33.81 71.98 -85.19
CA ASP A 507 34.92 72.92 -85.02
C ASP A 507 36.07 72.59 -86.00
N ARG A 508 36.27 71.29 -86.30
CA ARG A 508 37.23 70.80 -87.29
C ARG A 508 36.79 70.99 -88.74
N LEU A 509 35.48 71.01 -89.04
CA LEU A 509 34.97 71.35 -90.36
C LEU A 509 35.08 72.86 -90.62
N ASP A 510 34.74 73.68 -89.63
CA ASP A 510 34.85 75.14 -89.72
C ASP A 510 36.32 75.56 -89.90
N TYR A 511 37.26 74.92 -89.19
CA TYR A 511 38.71 75.12 -89.38
C TYR A 511 39.22 74.69 -90.77
N ILE A 512 38.55 73.74 -91.44
CA ILE A 512 38.87 73.36 -92.83
C ILE A 512 38.23 74.33 -93.81
N ASP A 513 37.02 74.83 -93.55
CA ASP A 513 36.35 75.81 -94.42
C ASP A 513 37.09 77.17 -94.40
N ASP A 514 37.70 77.56 -93.28
CA ASP A 514 38.58 78.74 -93.22
C ASP A 514 39.96 78.52 -93.87
N GLN A 515 40.47 77.29 -93.91
CA GLN A 515 41.70 76.97 -94.69
C GLN A 515 41.48 76.90 -96.21
N ASN A 516 40.25 77.04 -96.72
CA ASN A 516 39.93 77.05 -98.15
C ASN A 516 39.46 78.43 -98.66
N LYS A 517 39.79 79.52 -97.96
CA LYS A 517 39.40 80.91 -98.32
C LYS A 517 40.53 81.83 -98.79
N ASP A 518 41.77 81.34 -98.89
CA ASP A 518 42.94 82.00 -99.49
C ASP A 518 43.37 81.28 -100.80
#